data_AF-K2RYR0-F1
#
_entry.id   AF-K2RYR0-F1
#
_cell.length_a   1.000
_cell.length_b   1.000
_cell.length_c   1.000
_cell.angle_alpha   90.00
_cell.angle_beta   90.00
_cell.angle_gamma   90.00
#
_symmetry.space_group_name_H-M   'P 1'
#
loop_
_entity.id
_entity.type
_entity.pdbx_description
1 polymer ?
#
loop_
_entity_poly.entity_id
_entity_poly.type
_entity_poly.pdbx_seq_one_letter_code
_entity_poly.pdbx_strand_id
1 'polypeptide(L)'
;MFRNGHVQMGGEIRASSRFASPTASSIDPRYHLSATTTVRHTLVFTIAHPQWPATLIKRNTVFLATVFVSAFGAQLAFDTTSDKIWDSINKGRQWKDIKHRYLNNEEE
;
A
#
# COMPACT_ATOMS: atom_id res chain seq x y z
N MET A 1 16.66 61.39 -20.39
CA MET A 1 16.61 62.55 -19.48
C MET A 1 15.36 62.42 -18.62
N PHE A 2 15.51 62.04 -17.36
CA PHE A 2 14.42 62.00 -16.37
C PHE A 2 14.67 63.13 -15.37
N ARG A 3 13.74 64.07 -15.24
CA ARG A 3 13.75 65.05 -14.15
C ARG A 3 12.34 65.58 -13.91
N ASN A 4 11.85 65.36 -12.70
CA ASN A 4 11.17 66.37 -11.88
C ASN A 4 11.40 66.00 -10.40
N GLY A 5 12.11 66.87 -9.69
CA GLY A 5 12.14 66.93 -8.22
C GLY A 5 10.85 67.60 -7.70
N HIS A 6 10.65 67.88 -6.41
CA HIS A 6 11.60 68.07 -5.31
C HIS A 6 10.80 68.19 -3.97
N VAL A 7 11.28 67.55 -2.89
CA VAL A 7 11.33 67.99 -1.45
C VAL A 7 10.02 68.30 -0.68
N GLN A 8 9.60 67.59 0.38
CA GLN A 8 10.12 67.30 1.75
C GLN A 8 10.04 68.48 2.77
N MET A 9 9.13 68.39 3.77
CA MET A 9 9.16 69.00 5.13
C MET A 9 8.06 68.26 5.95
N GLY A 10 8.20 67.67 7.14
CA GLY A 10 9.10 67.93 8.27
C GLY A 10 8.26 68.44 9.47
N GLY A 11 7.99 67.62 10.48
CA GLY A 11 7.29 68.03 11.71
C GLY A 11 7.07 66.89 12.71
N GLU A 12 7.99 66.75 13.66
CA GLU A 12 8.07 65.71 14.67
C GLU A 12 7.62 66.24 16.06
N ILE A 13 7.26 65.31 16.95
CA ILE A 13 7.20 65.40 18.43
C ILE A 13 5.90 65.90 19.12
N ARG A 14 5.17 64.96 19.75
CA ARG A 14 4.91 65.06 21.20
C ARG A 14 4.85 63.69 21.87
N ALA A 15 5.88 63.42 22.66
CA ALA A 15 5.92 62.36 23.65
C ALA A 15 4.83 62.56 24.72
N SER A 16 4.13 61.49 25.04
CA SER A 16 3.64 61.28 26.40
C SER A 16 4.07 59.89 26.85
N SER A 17 4.92 59.93 27.85
CA SER A 17 5.46 58.83 28.62
C SER A 17 4.36 57.94 29.19
N ARG A 18 4.60 56.62 29.14
CA ARG A 18 4.46 55.75 30.31
C ARG A 18 5.21 54.46 30.06
N PHE A 19 6.53 54.56 30.21
CA PHE A 19 7.36 53.42 30.55
C PHE A 19 6.96 52.95 31.96
N ALA A 20 6.25 51.83 32.05
CA ALA A 20 6.07 51.12 33.30
C ALA A 20 6.39 49.65 33.05
N SER A 21 7.50 49.21 33.62
CA SER A 21 7.89 47.81 33.79
C SER A 21 8.84 47.76 34.99
N PRO A 22 9.00 46.63 35.69
CA PRO A 22 7.98 45.72 36.20
C PRO A 22 8.28 45.35 37.67
N THR A 23 7.28 45.18 38.55
CA THR A 23 7.54 44.52 39.84
C THR A 23 6.34 43.76 40.40
N ALA A 24 6.63 42.54 40.85
CA ALA A 24 5.87 41.70 41.76
C ALA A 24 4.59 41.03 41.22
N SER A 25 4.80 39.82 40.68
CA SER A 25 4.07 38.60 41.04
C SER A 25 2.73 38.79 41.78
N SER A 26 1.67 39.02 41.02
CA SER A 26 0.33 38.61 41.46
C SER A 26 -0.05 37.37 40.68
N ILE A 27 0.53 36.24 41.11
CA ILE A 27 0.08 34.91 40.68
C ILE A 27 -1.29 34.72 41.32
N ASP A 28 -2.34 34.86 40.53
CA ASP A 28 -3.69 34.49 40.92
C ASP A 28 -3.79 32.95 40.87
N PRO A 29 -3.97 32.22 41.99
CA PRO A 29 -3.87 30.76 42.00
C PRO A 29 -5.15 30.07 41.52
N ARG A 30 -6.16 30.81 41.02
CA ARG A 30 -7.49 30.25 40.72
C ARG A 30 -7.65 29.70 39.31
N TYR A 31 -6.64 29.78 38.45
CA TYR A 31 -6.63 29.09 37.16
C TYR A 31 -5.87 27.78 37.30
N HIS A 32 -6.57 26.84 37.93
CA HIS A 32 -6.24 25.44 37.93
C HIS A 32 -5.94 24.97 36.50
N LEU A 33 -4.78 24.36 36.35
CA LEU A 33 -4.34 23.68 35.16
C LEU A 33 -5.34 22.55 34.79
N SER A 34 -5.50 22.36 33.48
CA SER A 34 -5.81 21.09 32.79
C SER A 34 -7.27 20.80 32.44
N ALA A 35 -7.61 20.99 31.17
CA ALA A 35 -8.31 19.98 30.38
C ALA A 35 -8.20 20.30 28.87
N THR A 36 -7.08 19.87 28.29
CA THR A 36 -7.01 19.13 27.03
C THR A 36 -8.16 19.38 26.03
N THR A 37 -8.07 20.49 25.30
CA THR A 37 -8.78 20.64 24.02
C THR A 37 -7.74 20.71 22.91
N THR A 38 -7.27 19.54 22.48
CA THR A 38 -6.61 19.40 21.20
C THR A 38 -7.28 18.22 20.52
N VAL A 39 -8.04 18.58 19.49
CA VAL A 39 -8.77 17.73 18.56
C VAL A 39 -7.94 16.48 18.25
N ARG A 40 -8.32 15.35 18.83
CA ARG A 40 -7.83 14.03 18.42
C ARG A 40 -8.47 13.69 17.06
N HIS A 41 -7.96 14.29 15.99
CA HIS A 41 -8.14 13.81 14.62
C HIS A 41 -6.81 13.29 14.06
N THR A 42 -6.05 12.58 14.89
CA THR A 42 -4.92 11.80 14.42
C THR A 42 -4.88 10.54 15.24
N LEU A 43 -5.55 9.50 14.75
CA LEU A 43 -5.14 8.10 14.80
C LEU A 43 -6.21 7.28 14.08
N VAL A 44 -6.53 7.70 12.85
CA VAL A 44 -7.04 6.77 11.85
C VAL A 44 -5.87 5.82 11.55
N PHE A 45 -5.94 4.63 12.13
CA PHE A 45 -5.47 3.39 11.51
C PHE A 45 -4.10 3.49 10.79
N THR A 46 -3.00 3.55 11.54
CA THR A 46 -1.73 3.03 11.00
C THR A 46 -1.60 1.58 11.41
N ILE A 47 -2.47 0.72 10.86
CA ILE A 47 -2.10 -0.67 10.66
C ILE A 47 -1.09 -0.62 9.53
N ALA A 48 0.16 -0.99 9.83
CA ALA A 48 1.19 -1.24 8.82
C ALA A 48 0.55 -2.09 7.72
N HIS A 49 0.26 -1.47 6.57
CA HIS A 49 -0.43 -2.12 5.48
C HIS A 49 0.46 -3.28 5.02
N PRO A 50 0.01 -4.54 5.08
CA PRO A 50 0.79 -5.64 4.55
C PRO A 50 0.94 -5.39 3.05
N GLN A 51 2.15 -5.04 2.62
CA GLN A 51 2.52 -4.81 1.22
C GLN A 51 2.58 -6.12 0.41
N TRP A 52 1.59 -6.99 0.57
CA TRP A 52 1.45 -8.22 -0.20
C TRP A 52 0.89 -7.91 -1.59
N PRO A 53 1.32 -8.57 -2.68
CA PRO A 53 2.67 -8.91 -3.12
C PRO A 53 3.14 -7.82 -4.08
N ALA A 54 3.51 -6.67 -3.54
CA ALA A 54 3.76 -5.49 -4.37
C ALA A 54 4.98 -5.69 -5.31
N THR A 55 5.75 -6.76 -5.18
CA THR A 55 6.90 -7.03 -6.06
C THR A 55 6.52 -7.67 -7.40
N LEU A 56 5.46 -8.50 -7.45
CA LEU A 56 5.05 -9.21 -8.68
C LEU A 56 4.03 -8.42 -9.52
N ILE A 57 3.22 -7.57 -8.87
CA ILE A 57 2.08 -6.88 -9.52
C ILE A 57 2.41 -5.43 -9.91
N LYS A 58 3.53 -4.85 -9.44
CA LYS A 58 3.90 -3.44 -9.75
C LYS A 58 4.26 -3.17 -11.21
N ARG A 59 4.64 -4.20 -11.97
CA ARG A 59 5.10 -4.06 -13.36
C ARG A 59 4.23 -4.92 -14.28
N ASN A 60 3.52 -4.29 -15.22
CA ASN A 60 2.64 -4.98 -16.19
C ASN A 60 3.36 -6.12 -16.93
N THR A 61 4.63 -5.92 -17.30
CA THR A 61 5.43 -6.96 -17.98
C THR A 61 5.74 -8.15 -17.08
N VAL A 62 6.10 -7.91 -15.81
CA VAL A 62 6.37 -8.97 -14.82
C VAL A 62 5.08 -9.72 -14.51
N PHE A 63 3.96 -9.02 -14.39
CA PHE A 63 2.65 -9.63 -14.21
C PHE A 63 2.29 -10.57 -15.36
N LEU A 64 2.35 -10.09 -16.61
CA LEU A 64 2.03 -10.92 -17.79
C LEU A 64 3.00 -12.11 -17.93
N ALA A 65 4.30 -11.90 -17.72
CA ALA A 65 5.27 -12.99 -17.73
C ALA A 65 4.98 -14.03 -16.66
N THR A 66 4.60 -13.61 -15.44
CA THR A 66 4.22 -14.50 -14.36
C THR A 66 2.99 -15.32 -14.71
N VAL A 67 1.98 -14.71 -15.32
CA VAL A 67 0.77 -15.40 -15.76
C VAL A 67 1.08 -16.43 -16.84
N PHE A 68 1.94 -16.11 -17.81
CA PHE A 68 2.32 -17.09 -18.84
C PHE A 68 3.14 -18.25 -18.27
N VAL A 69 4.15 -17.95 -17.46
CA VAL A 69 4.98 -19.00 -16.83
C VAL A 69 4.12 -19.89 -15.93
N SER A 70 3.20 -19.31 -15.15
CA SER A 70 2.30 -20.10 -14.31
C SER A 70 1.31 -20.90 -15.13
N ALA A 71 0.78 -20.37 -16.23
CA ALA A 71 -0.12 -21.10 -17.12
C ALA A 71 0.57 -22.33 -17.72
N PHE A 72 1.79 -22.19 -18.24
CA PHE A 72 2.56 -23.34 -18.77
C PHE A 72 2.93 -24.34 -17.68
N GLY A 73 3.39 -23.87 -16.52
CA GLY A 73 3.70 -24.75 -15.39
C GLY A 73 2.48 -25.49 -14.86
N ALA A 74 1.35 -24.80 -14.75
CA ALA A 74 0.08 -25.37 -14.33
C ALA A 74 -0.46 -26.36 -15.35
N GLN A 75 -0.38 -26.07 -16.65
CA GLN A 75 -0.79 -26.99 -17.72
C GLN A 75 -0.04 -28.32 -17.60
N LEU A 76 1.31 -28.29 -17.57
CA LEU A 76 2.11 -29.52 -17.46
C LEU A 76 1.78 -30.33 -16.19
N ALA A 77 1.65 -29.64 -15.06
CA ALA A 77 1.32 -30.27 -13.79
C ALA A 77 -0.10 -30.86 -13.80
N PHE A 78 -1.07 -30.11 -14.33
CA PHE A 78 -2.48 -30.49 -14.37
C PHE A 78 -2.71 -31.68 -15.30
N ASP A 79 -2.14 -31.67 -16.52
CA ASP A 79 -2.28 -32.76 -17.48
C ASP A 79 -1.76 -34.07 -16.86
N THR A 80 -0.52 -34.05 -16.37
CA THR A 80 0.12 -35.23 -15.76
C THR A 80 -0.63 -35.74 -14.52
N THR A 81 -1.11 -34.82 -13.68
CA THR A 81 -1.78 -35.19 -12.43
C THR A 81 -3.18 -35.73 -12.71
N SER A 82 -3.92 -35.08 -13.61
CA SER A 82 -5.28 -35.48 -13.97
C SER A 82 -5.29 -36.86 -14.63
N ASP A 83 -4.35 -37.14 -15.54
CA ASP A 83 -4.20 -38.46 -16.14
C ASP A 83 -3.92 -39.53 -15.08
N LYS A 84 -3.01 -39.27 -14.14
CA LYS A 84 -2.71 -40.22 -13.04
C LYS A 84 -3.91 -40.49 -12.15
N ILE A 85 -4.67 -39.45 -11.80
CA ILE A 85 -5.89 -39.58 -11.00
C ILE A 85 -6.91 -40.43 -11.77
N TRP A 86 -7.14 -40.10 -13.04
CA TRP A 86 -8.07 -40.83 -13.89
C TRP A 86 -7.69 -42.30 -14.03
N ASP A 87 -6.39 -42.56 -14.25
CA ASP A 87 -5.83 -43.89 -14.41
C ASP A 87 -6.01 -44.74 -13.16
N SER A 88 -5.78 -44.14 -11.99
CA SER A 88 -5.95 -44.82 -10.71
C SER A 88 -7.40 -45.19 -10.45
N ILE A 89 -8.34 -44.29 -10.79
CA ILE A 89 -9.78 -44.52 -10.58
C ILE A 89 -10.33 -45.56 -11.56
N ASN A 90 -9.83 -45.57 -12.80
CA ASN A 90 -10.33 -46.45 -13.86
C ASN A 90 -9.44 -47.67 -14.12
N LYS A 91 -8.60 -48.04 -13.16
CA LYS A 91 -7.69 -49.18 -13.29
C LYS A 91 -8.46 -50.46 -13.63
N GLY A 92 -8.00 -51.20 -14.63
CA GLY A 92 -8.60 -52.45 -15.09
C GLY A 92 -9.78 -52.28 -16.06
N ARG A 93 -10.23 -51.05 -16.31
CA ARG A 93 -11.29 -50.73 -17.29
C ARG A 93 -10.77 -49.98 -18.51
N GLN A 94 -9.53 -49.54 -18.48
CA GLN A 94 -8.94 -48.78 -19.57
C GLN A 94 -8.51 -49.70 -20.70
N TRP A 95 -8.62 -49.22 -21.94
CA TRP A 95 -8.16 -49.96 -23.11
C TRP A 95 -6.71 -50.45 -22.95
N LYS A 96 -5.82 -49.60 -22.43
CA LYS A 96 -4.42 -49.96 -22.18
C LYS A 96 -4.22 -51.15 -21.24
N ASP A 97 -5.15 -51.36 -20.31
CA ASP A 97 -5.11 -52.48 -19.37
C ASP A 97 -5.69 -53.76 -20.01
N ILE A 98 -6.67 -53.66 -20.92
CA ILE A 98 -7.39 -54.82 -21.50
C ILE A 98 -6.91 -55.21 -22.90
N LYS A 99 -6.22 -54.32 -23.62
CA LYS A 99 -5.80 -54.50 -25.02
C LYS A 99 -5.05 -55.81 -25.27
N HIS A 100 -4.19 -56.20 -24.33
CA HIS A 100 -3.40 -57.44 -24.44
C HIS A 100 -4.26 -58.70 -24.59
N ARG A 101 -5.50 -58.68 -24.07
CA ARG A 101 -6.44 -59.78 -24.22
C ARG A 101 -6.98 -59.90 -25.65
N TYR A 102 -7.00 -58.82 -26.42
CA TYR A 102 -7.55 -58.84 -27.77
C TYR A 102 -6.46 -59.07 -28.82
N LEU A 103 -5.29 -58.46 -28.66
CA LEU A 103 -4.17 -58.65 -29.59
C LEU A 103 -3.72 -60.12 -29.66
N ASN A 104 -3.67 -60.83 -28.53
CA ASN A 104 -3.26 -62.24 -28.50
C ASN A 104 -4.31 -63.17 -29.14
N ASN A 105 -5.58 -62.77 -29.21
CA ASN A 105 -6.65 -63.56 -29.83
C ASN A 105 -6.76 -63.34 -31.35
N GLU A 106 -6.05 -62.35 -31.91
CA GLU A 106 -6.00 -62.10 -33.37
C GLU A 106 -4.84 -62.86 -34.05
N GLU A 107 -3.88 -63.37 -33.26
CA GLU A 107 -2.69 -64.10 -33.75
C GLU A 107 -2.85 -65.65 -33.70
N GLU A 108 -3.97 -66.15 -33.15
CA GLU A 108 -4.39 -67.57 -33.17
C GLU A 108 -5.52 -67.82 -34.17
#